data_AF-A0A512BY68-F1
#
_entry.id   AF-A0A512BY68-F1
#
_cell.length_a   1.000
_cell.length_b   1.000
_cell.length_c   1.000
_cell.angle_alpha   90.00
_cell.angle_beta   90.00
_cell.angle_gamma   90.00
#
_symmetry.space_group_name_H-M   'P 1'
#
loop_
_entity.id
_entity.type
_entity.pdbx_description
1 polymer ?
#
loop_
_entity_poly.entity_id
_entity_poly.type
_entity_poly.pdbx_seq_one_letter_code
_entity_poly.pdbx_strand_id
1 'polypeptide(L)'
;MIAFAALLAVALLIAALQIRGAVTAQCIAAPVAAILIIKLRSLIAPSDRSLRGLPYRLGGIIFIPVVWLLLVVFLTAEGEAKVHKAEQAAACRGTLAKALGTRPPGVVAASSNLGSFLLATTPHAVLSAPYHRNTEGILAVTDLWAANLQDAQKIIERKGIRYIAVCAADSERGLFTALNAHGFLARITNSPPEWLSSILHIGGTHLFEVRNGR
;
A
#
# COMPACT_ATOMS: atom_id res chain seq x y z
N MET A 1 -22.78 2.98 29.16
CA MET A 1 -23.13 2.27 27.90
C MET A 1 -23.78 3.21 26.88
N ILE A 2 -24.79 4.01 27.26
CA ILE A 2 -25.47 4.95 26.34
C ILE A 2 -24.48 5.90 25.66
N ALA A 3 -23.56 6.51 26.43
CA ALA A 3 -22.53 7.39 25.88
C ALA A 3 -21.63 6.68 24.83
N PHE A 4 -21.12 5.49 25.14
CA PHE A 4 -20.30 4.72 24.20
C PHE A 4 -21.08 4.25 22.96
N ALA A 5 -22.35 3.86 23.11
CA ALA A 5 -23.20 3.50 21.99
C ALA A 5 -23.50 4.71 21.09
N ALA A 6 -23.76 5.88 21.68
CA ALA A 6 -23.93 7.12 20.94
C ALA A 6 -22.64 7.52 20.20
N LEU A 7 -21.48 7.45 20.87
CA LEU A 7 -20.18 7.72 20.25
C LEU A 7 -19.88 6.73 19.11
N LEU A 8 -20.20 5.44 19.28
CA LEU A 8 -20.05 4.44 18.23
C LEU A 8 -20.99 4.72 17.05
N ALA A 9 -22.25 5.08 17.30
CA ALA A 9 -23.21 5.43 16.25
C ALA A 9 -22.75 6.66 15.45
N VAL A 10 -22.27 7.71 16.13
CA VAL A 10 -21.69 8.89 15.48
C VAL A 10 -20.45 8.52 14.68
N ALA A 11 -19.55 7.71 15.23
CA ALA A 11 -18.35 7.27 14.51
C ALA A 11 -18.69 6.43 13.27
N LEU A 12 -19.74 5.60 13.33
CA LEU A 12 -20.24 4.84 12.18
C LEU A 12 -20.89 5.74 11.11
N LEU A 13 -21.66 6.75 11.52
CA LEU A 13 -22.20 7.76 10.60
C LEU A 13 -21.08 8.51 9.88
N ILE A 14 -20.05 8.92 10.63
CA ILE A 14 -18.85 9.53 10.03
C ILE A 14 -18.15 8.53 9.11
N ALA A 15 -18.02 7.26 9.50
CA ALA A 15 -17.39 6.22 8.68
C ALA A 15 -18.14 5.97 7.36
N ALA A 16 -19.47 6.06 7.36
CA ALA A 16 -20.30 5.94 6.16
C ALA A 16 -20.09 7.10 5.18
N LEU A 17 -19.70 8.28 5.68
CA LEU A 17 -19.41 9.47 4.87
C LEU A 17 -17.93 9.59 4.50
N GLN A 18 -17.03 9.18 5.38
CA GLN A 18 -15.57 9.22 5.20
C GLN A 18 -14.88 8.03 5.86
N ILE A 19 -14.04 7.35 5.09
CA ILE A 19 -13.30 6.16 5.55
C ILE A 19 -12.42 6.41 6.79
N ARG A 20 -12.01 7.66 7.04
CA ARG A 20 -11.26 8.05 8.25
C ARG A 20 -12.06 7.84 9.54
N GLY A 21 -13.40 7.93 9.47
CA GLY A 21 -14.27 7.64 10.62
C GLY A 21 -14.23 6.18 11.06
N ALA A 22 -13.87 5.25 10.17
CA ALA A 22 -13.83 3.82 10.47
C ALA A 22 -12.78 3.49 11.54
N VAL A 23 -11.65 4.20 11.57
CA VAL A 23 -10.61 4.00 12.59
C VAL A 23 -11.14 4.36 13.98
N THR A 24 -11.82 5.50 14.09
CA THR A 24 -12.45 5.95 15.33
C THR A 24 -13.54 4.98 15.78
N ALA A 25 -14.37 4.50 14.85
CA ALA A 25 -15.39 3.50 15.13
C ALA A 25 -14.78 2.19 15.64
N GLN A 26 -13.68 1.72 15.04
CA GLN A 26 -12.95 0.52 15.47
C GLN A 26 -12.43 0.65 16.91
N CYS A 27 -11.85 1.81 17.25
CA CYS A 27 -11.34 2.08 18.60
C CYS A 27 -12.45 2.07 19.66
N ILE A 28 -13.64 2.60 19.34
CA ILE A 28 -14.79 2.63 20.26
C ILE A 28 -15.52 1.29 20.32
N ALA A 29 -15.52 0.51 19.23
CA ALA A 29 -16.17 -0.80 19.17
C ALA A 29 -15.54 -1.81 20.13
N ALA A 30 -14.21 -1.77 20.32
CA ALA A 30 -13.50 -2.69 21.21
C ALA A 30 -13.98 -2.65 22.68
N PRO A 31 -14.02 -1.49 23.38
CA PRO A 31 -14.53 -1.43 24.75
C PRO A 31 -16.04 -1.74 24.83
N VAL A 32 -16.83 -1.38 23.81
CA VAL A 32 -18.27 -1.71 23.76
C VAL A 32 -18.47 -3.23 23.68
N ALA A 33 -17.73 -3.91 22.80
CA ALA A 33 -17.76 -5.36 22.65
C ALA A 33 -17.30 -6.06 23.94
N ALA A 34 -16.23 -5.58 24.58
CA ALA A 34 -15.75 -6.14 25.84
C ALA A 34 -16.81 -6.06 26.96
N ILE A 35 -17.46 -4.90 27.13
CA ILE A 35 -18.54 -4.72 28.12
C ILE A 35 -19.71 -5.67 27.83
N LEU A 36 -20.09 -5.80 26.56
CA LEU A 36 -21.19 -6.68 26.15
C LEU A 36 -20.87 -8.16 26.44
N ILE A 37 -19.65 -8.62 26.13
CA ILE A 37 -19.18 -9.99 26.40
C ILE A 37 -19.17 -10.26 27.91
N ILE A 38 -18.66 -9.33 28.73
CA ILE A 38 -18.63 -9.46 30.19
C ILE A 38 -20.05 -9.55 30.76
N LYS A 39 -20.96 -8.69 30.31
CA LYS A 39 -22.36 -8.71 30.74
C LYS A 39 -23.06 -10.01 30.35
N LEU A 40 -22.94 -10.43 29.09
CA LEU A 40 -23.50 -11.69 28.61
C LEU A 40 -22.96 -12.89 29.41
N ARG A 41 -21.65 -12.91 29.72
CA ARG A 41 -21.05 -13.94 30.58
C ARG A 41 -21.65 -13.93 31.98
N SER A 42 -21.81 -12.74 32.59
CA SER A 42 -22.35 -12.61 33.95
C SER A 42 -23.81 -13.06 34.09
N LEU A 43 -24.59 -13.00 33.01
CA LEU A 43 -26.00 -13.43 32.99
C LEU A 43 -26.16 -14.95 32.87
N ILE A 44 -25.12 -15.67 32.39
CA ILE A 44 -25.27 -17.07 31.93
C ILE A 44 -24.32 -18.04 32.68
N ALA A 45 -23.30 -17.57 33.41
CA ALA A 45 -22.36 -18.49 34.10
C ALA A 45 -21.78 -17.98 35.44
N PRO A 46 -22.13 -18.61 36.60
CA PRO A 46 -21.45 -18.39 37.88
C PRO A 46 -20.29 -19.37 38.19
N SER A 47 -19.92 -20.31 37.30
CA SER A 47 -18.89 -21.33 37.61
C SER A 47 -17.72 -21.32 36.62
N ASP A 48 -16.54 -20.93 37.12
CA ASP A 48 -15.33 -20.65 36.33
C ASP A 48 -14.69 -21.87 35.64
N ARG A 49 -15.12 -23.08 36.00
CA ARG A 49 -14.57 -24.36 35.50
C ARG A 49 -15.48 -25.10 34.50
N SER A 50 -16.63 -24.53 34.13
CA SER A 50 -17.57 -25.20 33.22
C SER A 50 -17.26 -24.92 31.74
N LEU A 51 -17.30 -25.97 30.89
CA LEU A 51 -17.27 -25.86 29.42
C LEU A 51 -18.38 -24.94 28.87
N ARG A 52 -19.41 -24.62 29.66
CA ARG A 52 -20.47 -23.65 29.34
C ARG A 52 -19.96 -22.22 29.12
N GLY A 53 -18.77 -21.87 29.62
CA GLY A 53 -18.12 -20.58 29.37
C GLY A 53 -17.35 -20.50 28.04
N LEU A 54 -17.12 -21.63 27.38
CA LEU A 54 -16.36 -21.73 26.12
C LEU A 54 -16.89 -20.84 24.98
N PRO A 55 -18.20 -20.75 24.70
CA PRO A 55 -18.70 -19.90 23.60
C PRO A 55 -18.40 -18.41 23.81
N TYR A 56 -18.31 -17.91 25.05
CA TYR A 56 -17.94 -16.51 25.31
C TYR A 56 -16.43 -16.27 25.15
N ARG A 57 -15.61 -17.26 25.53
CA ARG A 57 -14.16 -17.23 25.34
C ARG A 57 -13.80 -17.26 23.85
N LEU A 58 -14.49 -18.10 23.07
CA LEU A 58 -14.35 -18.17 21.61
C LEU A 58 -15.02 -16.98 20.89
N GLY A 59 -16.14 -16.48 21.40
CA GLY A 59 -16.84 -15.33 20.84
C GLY A 59 -16.01 -14.05 20.89
N GLY A 60 -15.15 -13.88 21.90
CA GLY A 60 -14.18 -12.78 21.95
C GLY A 60 -13.15 -12.82 20.82
N ILE A 61 -12.80 -14.01 20.32
CA ILE A 61 -11.82 -14.20 19.23
C ILE A 61 -12.35 -13.58 17.92
N ILE A 62 -13.66 -13.63 17.69
CA ILE A 62 -14.32 -13.02 16.52
C ILE A 62 -14.16 -11.48 16.51
N PHE A 63 -13.92 -10.84 17.65
CA PHE A 63 -13.71 -9.39 17.70
C PHE A 63 -12.25 -8.98 17.45
N ILE A 64 -11.33 -9.95 17.31
CA ILE A 64 -9.93 -9.69 17.06
C ILE A 64 -9.73 -9.51 15.54
N PRO A 65 -9.31 -8.32 15.05
CA PRO A 65 -9.19 -8.07 13.61
C PRO A 65 -8.25 -9.03 12.89
N VAL A 66 -7.17 -9.48 13.55
CA VAL A 66 -6.22 -10.42 12.94
C VAL A 66 -6.85 -11.78 12.65
N VAL A 67 -7.88 -12.19 13.38
CA VAL A 67 -8.58 -13.47 13.14
C VAL A 67 -9.29 -13.44 11.79
N TRP A 68 -9.96 -12.35 11.46
CA TRP A 68 -10.60 -12.18 10.15
C TRP A 68 -9.58 -12.10 9.02
N LEU A 69 -8.44 -11.43 9.25
CA LEU A 69 -7.37 -11.38 8.27
C LEU A 69 -6.79 -12.77 7.99
N LEU A 70 -6.49 -13.54 9.04
CA LEU A 70 -6.00 -14.91 8.90
C LEU A 70 -7.05 -15.82 8.26
N LEU A 71 -8.32 -15.66 8.63
CA LEU A 71 -9.41 -16.42 8.02
C LEU A 71 -9.45 -16.21 6.50
N VAL A 72 -9.35 -14.96 6.04
CA VAL A 72 -9.30 -14.66 4.61
C VAL A 72 -8.04 -15.26 3.96
N VAL A 73 -6.88 -15.17 4.60
CA VAL A 73 -5.63 -15.74 4.09
C VAL A 73 -5.72 -17.26 3.94
N PHE A 74 -6.24 -17.97 4.95
CA PHE A 74 -6.29 -19.43 4.94
C PHE A 74 -7.45 -20.02 4.16
N LEU A 75 -8.58 -19.30 4.05
CA LEU A 75 -9.78 -19.81 3.37
C LEU A 75 -9.89 -19.38 1.91
N THR A 76 -9.06 -18.43 1.45
CA THR A 76 -9.19 -17.90 0.08
C THR A 76 -7.86 -17.88 -0.66
N ALA A 77 -7.87 -18.33 -1.91
CA ALA A 77 -6.73 -18.21 -2.82
C ALA A 77 -6.33 -16.73 -3.03
N GLU A 78 -7.29 -15.80 -2.95
CA GLU A 78 -7.01 -14.36 -3.00
C GLU A 78 -6.17 -13.87 -1.82
N GLY A 79 -6.40 -14.42 -0.63
CA GLY A 79 -5.67 -14.09 0.58
C GLY A 79 -4.21 -14.53 0.48
N GLU A 80 -3.96 -15.78 0.08
CA GLU A 80 -2.61 -16.29 -0.19
C GLU A 80 -1.89 -15.47 -1.28
N ALA A 81 -2.58 -15.16 -2.39
CA ALA A 81 -2.03 -14.36 -3.48
C ALA A 81 -1.64 -12.94 -3.03
N LYS A 82 -2.40 -12.32 -2.12
CA LYS A 82 -2.08 -11.01 -1.54
C LYS A 82 -0.83 -11.05 -0.67
N VAL A 83 -0.65 -12.10 0.14
CA VAL A 83 0.56 -12.31 0.95
C VAL A 83 1.78 -12.47 0.04
N HIS A 84 1.67 -13.31 -0.99
CA HIS A 84 2.76 -13.52 -1.95
C HIS A 84 3.14 -12.24 -2.70
N LYS A 85 2.16 -11.45 -3.15
CA LYS A 85 2.42 -10.14 -3.76
C LYS A 85 3.10 -9.16 -2.80
N ALA A 86 2.73 -9.16 -1.52
CA ALA A 86 3.36 -8.31 -0.52
C ALA A 86 4.84 -8.68 -0.30
N GLU A 87 5.15 -9.98 -0.28
CA GLU A 87 6.50 -10.51 -0.21
C GLU A 87 7.32 -10.10 -1.45
N GLN A 88 6.76 -10.28 -2.66
CA GLN A 88 7.40 -9.84 -3.91
C GLN A 88 7.65 -8.32 -3.93
N ALA A 89 6.70 -7.52 -3.45
CA ALA A 89 6.86 -6.07 -3.34
C ALA A 89 7.98 -5.68 -2.35
N ALA A 90 8.15 -6.43 -1.25
CA ALA A 90 9.27 -6.25 -0.34
C ALA A 90 10.62 -6.62 -1.01
N ALA A 91 10.66 -7.72 -1.76
CA ALA A 91 11.84 -8.12 -2.53
C ALA A 91 12.22 -7.09 -3.61
N CYS A 92 11.22 -6.54 -4.32
CA CYS A 92 11.41 -5.43 -5.26
C CYS A 92 12.10 -4.24 -4.59
N ARG A 93 11.60 -3.80 -3.42
CA ARG A 93 12.15 -2.64 -2.68
C ARG A 93 13.63 -2.83 -2.37
N GLY A 94 14.00 -3.98 -1.81
CA GLY A 94 15.41 -4.29 -1.50
C GLY A 94 16.30 -4.34 -2.74
N THR A 95 15.79 -4.95 -3.82
CA THR A 95 16.53 -5.06 -5.08
C THR A 95 16.75 -3.68 -5.73
N LEU A 96 15.72 -2.84 -5.77
CA LEU A 96 15.79 -1.47 -6.29
C LEU A 96 16.73 -0.60 -5.45
N ALA A 97 16.64 -0.66 -4.12
CA ALA A 97 17.53 0.12 -3.26
C ALA A 97 19.00 -0.28 -3.43
N LYS A 98 19.29 -1.58 -3.55
CA LYS A 98 20.65 -2.06 -3.83
C LYS A 98 21.14 -1.60 -5.20
N ALA A 99 20.31 -1.71 -6.23
CA ALA A 99 20.68 -1.30 -7.59
C ALA A 99 20.91 0.23 -7.67
N LEU A 100 20.04 1.03 -7.05
CA LEU A 100 20.18 2.48 -6.95
C LEU A 100 21.40 2.89 -6.12
N GLY A 101 21.67 2.22 -4.99
CA GLY A 101 22.81 2.54 -4.13
C GLY A 101 24.20 2.39 -4.78
N THR A 102 24.29 1.73 -5.95
CA THR A 102 25.52 1.64 -6.75
C THR A 102 25.60 2.72 -7.84
N ARG A 103 24.62 3.62 -7.91
CA ARG A 103 24.52 4.67 -8.92
C ARG A 103 24.75 6.06 -8.29
N PRO A 104 25.22 7.03 -9.08
CA PRO A 104 25.36 8.40 -8.60
C PRO A 104 24.00 8.98 -8.15
N PRO A 105 23.96 9.84 -7.12
CA PRO A 105 22.73 10.50 -6.70
C PRO A 105 21.97 11.17 -7.86
N GLY A 106 20.65 11.17 -7.77
CA GLY A 106 19.76 11.67 -8.81
C GLY A 106 18.29 11.59 -8.38
N VAL A 107 17.40 12.18 -9.17
CA VAL A 107 15.96 12.16 -8.91
C VAL A 107 15.34 10.87 -9.44
N VAL A 108 14.55 10.20 -8.59
CA VAL A 108 13.86 8.95 -8.88
C VAL A 108 12.36 9.20 -9.03
N ALA A 109 11.81 8.76 -10.16
CA ALA A 109 10.38 8.53 -10.33
C ALA A 109 10.04 7.10 -9.93
N ALA A 110 9.23 6.95 -8.89
CA ALA A 110 8.75 5.67 -8.39
C ALA A 110 7.30 5.83 -7.93
N SER A 111 6.55 4.73 -7.82
CA SER A 111 5.22 4.78 -7.22
C SER A 111 5.28 5.25 -5.77
N SER A 112 4.16 5.78 -5.28
CA SER A 112 4.03 6.28 -3.91
C SER A 112 4.33 5.17 -2.89
N ASN A 113 3.92 3.93 -3.18
CA ASN A 113 4.20 2.74 -2.34
C ASN A 113 5.69 2.35 -2.23
N LEU A 114 6.51 2.77 -3.19
CA LEU A 114 7.95 2.49 -3.23
C LEU A 114 8.78 3.67 -2.72
N GLY A 115 8.33 4.89 -2.97
CA GLY A 115 9.20 6.05 -2.90
C GLY A 115 9.69 6.41 -1.49
N SER A 116 8.91 6.17 -0.44
CA SER A 116 9.35 6.45 0.94
C SER A 116 10.48 5.54 1.37
N PHE A 117 10.41 4.26 0.96
CA PHE A 117 11.48 3.31 1.22
C PHE A 117 12.76 3.70 0.48
N LEU A 118 12.67 4.02 -0.81
CA LEU A 118 13.83 4.42 -1.61
C LEU A 118 14.46 5.73 -1.09
N LEU A 119 13.64 6.71 -0.71
CA LEU A 119 14.11 7.97 -0.12
C LEU A 119 14.85 7.74 1.20
N ALA A 120 14.37 6.81 2.02
CA ALA A 120 14.97 6.52 3.33
C ALA A 120 16.23 5.65 3.26
N THR A 121 16.40 4.85 2.20
CA THR A 121 17.43 3.80 2.13
C THR A 121 18.51 4.07 1.08
N THR A 122 18.43 5.17 0.33
CA THR A 122 19.37 5.51 -0.73
C THR A 122 19.72 7.01 -0.71
N PRO A 123 20.82 7.44 -1.35
CA PRO A 123 21.19 8.86 -1.41
C PRO A 123 20.38 9.65 -2.47
N HIS A 124 19.32 9.07 -3.04
CA HIS A 124 18.54 9.68 -4.11
C HIS A 124 17.40 10.55 -3.58
N ALA A 125 17.06 11.58 -4.36
CA ALA A 125 15.79 12.28 -4.19
C ALA A 125 14.67 11.46 -4.84
N VAL A 126 13.47 11.48 -4.27
CA VAL A 126 12.31 10.74 -4.82
C VAL A 126 11.12 11.68 -4.94
N LEU A 127 10.47 11.70 -6.11
CA LEU A 127 9.38 12.62 -6.43
C LEU A 127 8.05 12.29 -5.75
N SER A 128 7.71 10.99 -5.64
CA SER A 128 6.44 10.55 -5.08
C SER A 128 6.65 9.58 -3.92
N ALA A 129 5.86 9.72 -2.85
CA ALA A 129 5.74 8.79 -1.74
C ALA A 129 4.38 9.02 -1.03
N PRO A 130 4.00 8.26 0.02
CA PRO A 130 2.72 8.43 0.70
C PRO A 130 2.75 9.61 1.69
N TYR A 131 3.26 10.76 1.24
CA TYR A 131 3.28 12.02 1.98
C TYR A 131 2.40 13.05 1.26
N HIS A 132 1.97 14.09 1.98
CA HIS A 132 1.17 15.17 1.39
C HIS A 132 1.96 16.48 1.24
N ARG A 133 3.27 16.46 1.47
CA ARG A 133 4.12 17.66 1.46
C ARG A 133 4.71 17.99 0.09
N ASN A 134 4.71 17.05 -0.85
CA ASN A 134 5.23 17.24 -2.21
C ASN A 134 4.18 16.88 -3.26
N THR A 135 3.06 17.61 -3.23
CA THR A 135 1.96 17.42 -4.19
C THR A 135 2.44 17.55 -5.64
N GLU A 136 3.37 18.47 -5.89
CA GLU A 136 3.93 18.71 -7.23
C GLU A 136 4.69 17.50 -7.77
N GLY A 137 5.47 16.80 -6.93
CA GLY A 137 6.17 15.58 -7.31
C GLY A 137 5.24 14.39 -7.49
N ILE A 138 4.22 14.26 -6.62
CA ILE A 138 3.21 13.20 -6.73
C ILE A 138 2.40 13.33 -8.03
N LEU A 139 1.94 14.55 -8.34
CA LEU A 139 1.24 14.82 -9.60
C LEU A 139 2.16 14.57 -10.80
N ALA A 140 3.42 15.00 -10.74
CA ALA A 140 4.35 14.76 -11.84
C ALA A 140 4.56 13.27 -12.14
N VAL A 141 4.65 12.42 -11.11
CA VAL A 141 4.77 10.96 -11.28
C VAL A 141 3.45 10.36 -11.77
N THR A 142 2.31 10.85 -11.29
CA THR A 142 0.98 10.43 -11.76
C THR A 142 0.79 10.75 -13.24
N ASP A 143 1.10 11.98 -13.64
CA ASP A 143 1.05 12.44 -15.03
C ASP A 143 2.04 11.65 -15.89
N LEU A 144 3.25 11.39 -15.37
CA LEU A 144 4.24 10.57 -16.05
C LEU A 144 3.71 9.17 -16.35
N TRP A 145 3.05 8.50 -15.40
CA TRP A 145 2.50 7.17 -15.61
C TRP A 145 1.42 7.12 -16.67
N ALA A 146 0.56 8.14 -16.71
CA ALA A 146 -0.56 8.23 -17.64
C ALA A 146 -0.17 8.73 -19.04
N ALA A 147 0.95 9.46 -19.16
CA ALA A 147 1.37 10.12 -20.40
C ALA A 147 1.66 9.14 -21.55
N ASN A 148 1.61 9.64 -22.78
CA ASN A 148 2.25 8.98 -23.92
C ASN A 148 3.78 9.14 -23.83
N LEU A 149 4.55 8.46 -24.69
CA LEU A 149 6.02 8.50 -24.66
C LEU A 149 6.61 9.92 -24.84
N GLN A 150 6.01 10.74 -25.70
CA GLN A 150 6.52 12.09 -26.00
C GLN A 150 6.30 13.03 -24.81
N ASP A 151 5.13 12.99 -24.18
CA ASP A 151 4.83 13.82 -23.02
C ASP A 151 5.53 13.32 -21.75
N ALA A 152 5.73 12.00 -21.62
CA ALA A 152 6.54 11.42 -20.56
C ALA A 152 7.98 11.94 -20.61
N GLN A 153 8.59 12.00 -21.80
CA GLN A 153 9.93 12.55 -21.97
C GLN A 153 10.01 14.02 -21.51
N LYS A 154 9.03 14.86 -21.89
CA LYS A 154 8.96 16.26 -21.42
C LYS A 154 8.83 16.35 -19.89
N ILE A 155 8.06 15.47 -19.26
CA ILE A 155 7.91 15.43 -17.79
C ILE A 155 9.26 15.06 -17.15
N ILE A 156 9.94 14.04 -17.69
CA ILE A 156 11.25 13.58 -17.24
C ILE A 156 12.27 14.72 -17.27
N GLU A 157 12.37 15.42 -18.40
CA GLU A 157 13.26 16.56 -18.57
C GLU A 157 12.93 17.69 -17.60
N ARG A 158 11.66 18.13 -17.54
CA ARG A 158 11.22 19.22 -16.66
C ARG A 158 11.45 18.93 -15.17
N LYS A 159 11.34 17.67 -14.76
CA LYS A 159 11.49 17.25 -13.35
C LYS A 159 12.90 16.76 -13.02
N GLY A 160 13.82 16.77 -13.98
CA GLY A 160 15.18 16.28 -13.81
C GLY A 160 15.24 14.80 -13.40
N ILE A 161 14.26 13.99 -13.83
CA ILE A 161 14.20 12.57 -13.49
C ILE A 161 15.39 11.87 -14.13
N ARG A 162 16.21 11.22 -13.30
CA ARG A 162 17.35 10.42 -13.75
C ARG A 162 17.04 8.94 -13.75
N TYR A 163 16.24 8.50 -12.79
CA TYR A 163 15.92 7.09 -12.58
C TYR A 163 14.42 6.85 -12.55
N ILE A 164 13.99 5.73 -13.13
CA ILE A 164 12.60 5.27 -13.08
C ILE A 164 12.60 3.87 -12.47
N ALA A 165 11.95 3.72 -11.32
CA ALA A 165 11.90 2.47 -10.57
C ALA A 165 10.47 1.90 -10.59
N VAL A 166 10.33 0.67 -11.10
CA VAL A 166 9.04 -0.01 -11.27
C VAL A 166 9.10 -1.41 -10.65
N CYS A 167 8.08 -1.77 -9.88
CA CYS A 167 7.90 -3.12 -9.35
C CYS A 167 6.56 -3.69 -9.84
N ALA A 168 6.56 -4.83 -10.50
CA ALA A 168 5.35 -5.48 -11.01
C ALA A 168 4.37 -5.88 -9.91
N ALA A 169 4.87 -6.22 -8.72
CA ALA A 169 4.06 -6.60 -7.55
C ALA A 169 3.46 -5.39 -6.81
N ASP A 170 3.79 -4.16 -7.21
CA ASP A 170 3.20 -2.96 -6.62
C ASP A 170 1.75 -2.78 -7.07
N SER A 171 0.84 -2.59 -6.11
CA SER A 171 -0.58 -2.42 -6.36
C SER A 171 -0.90 -1.12 -7.09
N GLU A 172 -0.15 -0.04 -6.82
CA GLU A 172 -0.31 1.26 -7.49
C GLU A 172 0.05 1.15 -8.97
N ARG A 173 1.13 0.42 -9.31
CA ARG A 173 1.42 0.07 -10.72
C ARG A 173 0.23 -0.63 -11.38
N GLY A 174 -0.33 -1.65 -10.73
CA GLY A 174 -1.49 -2.39 -11.23
C GLY A 174 -2.66 -1.49 -11.55
N LEU A 175 -3.00 -0.56 -10.63
CA LEU A 175 -4.05 0.43 -10.81
C LEU A 175 -3.80 1.31 -12.05
N PHE A 176 -2.62 1.92 -12.17
CA PHE A 176 -2.30 2.79 -13.30
C PHE A 176 -2.32 2.06 -14.64
N THR A 177 -1.81 0.83 -14.70
CA THR A 177 -1.87 0.02 -15.93
C THR A 177 -3.27 -0.41 -16.30
N ALA A 178 -4.18 -0.57 -15.33
CA ALA A 178 -5.59 -0.85 -15.59
C ALA A 178 -6.35 0.38 -16.08
N LEU A 179 -6.03 1.57 -15.55
CA LEU A 179 -6.64 2.84 -15.97
C LEU A 179 -6.20 3.27 -17.37
N ASN A 180 -4.92 3.08 -17.71
CA ASN A 180 -4.42 3.35 -19.05
C ASN A 180 -3.39 2.29 -19.48
N ALA A 181 -3.88 1.25 -20.16
CA ALA A 181 -3.05 0.17 -20.69
C ALA A 181 -2.06 0.64 -21.78
N HIS A 182 -2.25 1.86 -22.31
CA HIS A 182 -1.38 2.48 -23.31
C HIS A 182 -0.52 3.62 -22.76
N GLY A 183 -0.59 3.88 -21.45
CA GLY A 183 0.22 4.87 -20.77
C GLY A 183 1.68 4.46 -20.69
N PHE A 184 2.53 5.43 -20.37
CA PHE A 184 3.98 5.26 -20.25
C PHE A 184 4.35 4.10 -19.32
N LEU A 185 3.72 4.02 -18.13
CA LEU A 185 4.03 2.97 -17.15
C LEU A 185 3.76 1.55 -17.70
N ALA A 186 2.74 1.37 -18.53
CA ALA A 186 2.41 0.09 -19.15
C ALA A 186 3.39 -0.28 -20.28
N ARG A 187 3.93 0.71 -20.98
CA ARG A 187 4.83 0.51 -22.14
C ARG A 187 6.26 0.22 -21.72
N ILE A 188 6.80 0.96 -20.75
CA ILE A 188 8.25 0.88 -20.43
C ILE A 188 8.71 -0.49 -19.95
N THR A 189 7.83 -1.31 -19.37
CA THR A 189 8.21 -2.66 -18.92
C THR A 189 8.36 -3.66 -20.06
N ASN A 190 7.73 -3.40 -21.22
CA ASN A 190 7.73 -4.31 -22.37
C ASN A 190 8.60 -3.79 -23.53
N SER A 191 8.54 -2.49 -23.78
CA SER A 191 9.21 -1.83 -24.91
C SER A 191 9.70 -0.45 -24.47
N PRO A 192 10.76 -0.38 -23.63
CA PRO A 192 11.32 0.89 -23.22
C PRO A 192 11.86 1.66 -24.44
N PRO A 193 11.62 2.97 -24.54
CA PRO A 193 12.16 3.80 -25.61
C PRO A 193 13.69 3.88 -25.55
N GLU A 194 14.34 4.21 -26.68
CA GLU A 194 15.81 4.20 -26.81
C GLU A 194 16.55 5.15 -25.86
N TRP A 195 15.86 6.19 -25.38
CA TRP A 195 16.38 7.14 -24.40
C TRP A 195 16.32 6.64 -22.95
N LEU A 196 15.78 5.45 -22.69
CA LEU A 196 15.88 4.75 -21.40
C LEU A 196 16.86 3.57 -21.49
N SER A 197 17.90 3.60 -20.67
CA SER A 197 18.75 2.44 -20.42
C SER A 197 18.13 1.54 -19.36
N SER A 198 17.88 0.27 -19.69
CA SER A 198 17.50 -0.73 -18.69
C SER A 198 18.73 -1.13 -17.87
N ILE A 199 18.75 -0.77 -16.58
CA ILE A 199 19.83 -1.06 -15.64
C ILE A 199 19.61 -2.39 -14.93
N LEU A 200 18.35 -2.71 -14.65
CA LEU A 200 17.93 -3.92 -13.95
C LEU A 200 16.60 -4.40 -14.51
N HIS A 201 16.49 -5.69 -14.77
CA HIS A 201 15.23 -6.37 -15.07
C HIS A 201 15.25 -7.79 -14.50
N ILE A 202 14.71 -7.98 -13.29
CA ILE A 202 14.68 -9.28 -12.60
C ILE A 202 13.34 -9.44 -11.89
N GLY A 203 12.61 -10.51 -12.16
CA GLY A 203 11.38 -10.87 -11.43
C GLY A 203 10.33 -9.76 -11.40
N GLY A 204 10.15 -9.02 -12.50
CA GLY A 204 9.23 -7.88 -12.57
C GLY A 204 9.70 -6.61 -11.84
N THR A 205 10.96 -6.60 -11.37
CA THR A 205 11.63 -5.39 -10.88
C THR A 205 12.40 -4.75 -12.02
N HIS A 206 12.09 -3.50 -12.33
CA HIS A 206 12.73 -2.74 -13.38
C HIS A 206 13.34 -1.45 -12.83
N LEU A 207 14.60 -1.20 -13.16
CA LEU A 207 15.26 0.08 -12.95
C LEU A 207 15.73 0.60 -14.31
N PHE A 208 15.29 1.80 -14.66
CA PHE A 208 15.74 2.51 -15.85
C PHE A 208 16.56 3.73 -15.46
N GLU A 209 17.59 4.02 -16.24
CA GLU A 209 18.32 5.29 -16.20
C GLU A 209 18.04 6.06 -17.49
N VAL A 210 17.69 7.34 -17.35
CA VAL A 210 17.49 8.24 -18.48
C VAL A 210 18.86 8.52 -19.10
N ARG A 211 18.99 8.21 -20.40
CA ARG A 211 20.19 8.58 -21.14
C ARG A 211 20.15 10.09 -21.32
N ASN A 212 21.08 10.80 -20.70
CA ASN A 212 21.28 12.20 -21.04
C ASN A 212 21.65 12.27 -22.52
N GLY A 213 20.70 12.71 -23.35
CA GLY A 213 21.01 13.23 -24.67
C GLY A 213 21.98 14.39 -24.49
N ARG A 214 23.04 14.40 -25.28
CA ARG A 214 23.86 15.59 -25.48
C ARG A 214 23.00 16.74 -25.98
#